data_AF-A0A1N6JSE2-F1
#
_entry.id   AF-A0A1N6JSE2-F1
#
_cell.length_a   1.000
_cell.length_b   1.000
_cell.length_c   1.000
_cell.angle_alpha   90.00
_cell.angle_beta   90.00
_cell.angle_gamma   90.00
#
_symmetry.space_group_name_H-M   'P 1'
#
loop_
_entity.id
_entity.type
_entity.pdbx_description
1 polymer ?
#
loop_
_entity_poly.entity_id
_entity_poly.type
_entity_poly.pdbx_seq_one_letter_code
_entity_poly.pdbx_strand_id
1 'polypeptide(L)' 'MPGINEFPQRAEAALAQYGDLFTNECQRHHFAKYLTGLFSADRNTVLGIHAEFAQTTD' A
#
# COMPACT_ATOMS: atom_id res chain seq x y z
N MET A 1 18.22 11.93 -5.05
CA MET A 1 16.88 11.78 -5.67
C MET A 1 16.20 10.62 -4.96
N PRO A 2 15.09 10.82 -4.23
CA PRO A 2 14.42 9.71 -3.59
C PRO A 2 13.72 8.90 -4.68
N GLY A 3 14.15 7.65 -4.85
CA GLY A 3 13.55 6.75 -5.82
C GLY A 3 12.15 6.37 -5.36
N ILE A 4 11.19 6.46 -6.28
CA ILE A 4 9.83 5.93 -6.13
C ILE A 4 9.91 4.40 -6.15
N ASN A 5 10.53 3.80 -5.14
CA ASN A 5 10.80 2.37 -5.11
C ASN A 5 10.69 1.75 -3.71
N GLU A 6 10.32 2.54 -2.70
CA GLU A 6 9.96 2.02 -1.39
C GLU A 6 8.48 1.67 -1.37
N PHE A 7 8.16 0.53 -0.78
CA PHE A 7 6.77 0.15 -0.61
C PHE A 7 6.09 1.15 0.34
N PRO A 8 4.81 1.50 0.13
CA PRO A 8 4.08 2.26 1.12
C PRO A 8 4.18 1.54 2.47
N GLN A 9 4.37 2.27 3.56
CA GLN A 9 4.54 1.69 4.90
C GLN A 9 3.41 0.70 5.27
N ARG A 10 2.20 0.91 4.75
CA ARG A 10 1.06 -0.03 4.87
C ARG A 10 1.30 -1.37 4.16
N ALA A 11 1.95 -1.37 2.99
CA ALA A 11 2.30 -2.58 2.27
C ALA A 11 3.42 -3.36 2.98
N GLU A 12 4.39 -2.65 3.57
CA GLU A 12 5.43 -3.28 4.41
C GLU A 12 4.84 -3.91 5.67
N ALA A 13 3.92 -3.21 6.35
CA ALA A 13 3.22 -3.74 7.52
C ALA A 13 2.42 -5.00 7.19
N ALA A 14 1.72 -5.00 6.04
CA ALA A 14 0.99 -6.17 5.57
C ALA A 14 1.93 -7.33 5.20
N LEU A 15 3.09 -7.06 4.60
CA LEU A 15 4.11 -8.07 4.37
C LEU A 15 4.65 -8.67 5.66
N ALA A 16 4.90 -7.85 6.67
CA ALA A 16 5.35 -8.34 7.98
C ALA A 16 4.30 -9.22 8.66
N GLN A 17 3.01 -8.91 8.49
CA GLN A 17 1.91 -9.64 9.11
C GLN A 17 1.52 -10.92 8.36
N TYR A 18 1.52 -10.89 7.03
CA TYR A 18 0.96 -11.95 6.19
C TYR A 18 2.02 -12.66 5.33
N GLY A 19 3.29 -12.24 5.40
CA GLY A 19 4.38 -12.78 4.58
C GLY A 19 4.58 -14.29 4.72
N ASP A 20 4.30 -14.83 5.91
CA ASP A 20 4.43 -16.26 6.21
C ASP A 20 3.35 -17.12 5.56
N LEU A 21 2.29 -16.51 5.02
CA LEU A 21 1.30 -17.21 4.19
C LEU A 21 1.85 -17.60 2.81
N PHE A 22 2.96 -16.98 2.39
CA PHE A 22 3.55 -17.18 1.07
C PHE A 22 4.75 -18.13 1.13
N THR A 23 4.79 -19.09 0.22
CA THR A 23 5.79 -20.15 0.20
C THR A 23 7.20 -19.63 -0.11
N ASN A 24 7.31 -18.54 -0.88
CA ASN A 24 8.61 -18.05 -1.35
C ASN A 24 8.66 -16.52 -1.47
N GLU A 25 9.88 -16.02 -1.67
CA GLU A 25 10.16 -14.59 -1.81
C GLU A 25 9.48 -13.96 -3.03
N CYS A 26 9.37 -14.69 -4.15
CA CYS A 26 8.70 -14.20 -5.35
C CYS A 26 7.23 -13.87 -5.07
N GLN A 27 6.52 -14.75 -4.37
CA GLN A 27 5.13 -14.53 -3.96
C GLN A 27 5.00 -13.34 -3.00
N ARG A 28 5.89 -13.21 -2.01
CA ARG A 28 5.93 -12.04 -1.11
C ARG A 28 6.16 -10.75 -1.87
N HIS A 29 7.08 -10.73 -2.83
CA HIS A 29 7.36 -9.56 -3.66
C HIS A 29 6.16 -9.16 -4.55
N HIS A 30 5.48 -10.15 -5.13
CA HIS A 30 4.27 -9.89 -5.91
C HIS A 30 3.14 -9.32 -5.04
N PHE A 31 2.95 -9.85 -3.83
CA PHE A 31 1.98 -9.33 -2.88
C PHE A 31 2.26 -7.86 -2.51
N ALA A 32 3.52 -7.53 -2.21
CA ALA A 32 3.95 -6.17 -1.90
C ALA A 32 3.67 -5.18 -3.04
N LYS A 33 3.99 -5.57 -4.27
CA LYS A 33 3.70 -4.77 -5.47
C LYS A 33 2.20 -4.57 -5.68
N TYR A 34 1.40 -5.61 -5.47
CA TYR A 34 -0.04 -5.52 -5.59
C TYR A 34 -0.63 -4.53 -4.58
N LEU A 35 -0.26 -4.64 -3.31
CA LEU A 35 -0.71 -3.72 -2.27
C LEU A 35 -0.30 -2.28 -2.56
N THR A 36 0.91 -2.08 -3.08
CA THR A 36 1.39 -0.77 -3.49
C THR A 36 0.52 -0.14 -4.57
N GLY A 37 0.16 -0.92 -5.59
CA GLY A 37 -0.76 -0.50 -6.64
C GLY A 37 -2.15 -0.18 -6.07
N LEU A 38 -2.67 -1.03 -5.19
CA LEU A 38 -3.99 -0.87 -4.57
C LEU A 38 -4.07 0.41 -3.72
N PHE A 39 -3.08 0.66 -2.85
CA PHE A 39 -3.06 1.86 -2.01
C PHE A 39 -2.84 3.14 -2.82
N SER A 40 -2.03 3.06 -3.88
CA SER A 40 -1.86 4.20 -4.80
C SER A 40 -3.14 4.50 -5.56
N ALA A 41 -3.90 3.47 -5.95
CA ALA A 41 -5.18 3.64 -6.61
C ALA A 41 -6.23 4.26 -5.67
N ASP A 42 -6.32 3.77 -4.43
CA ASP A 42 -7.27 4.26 -3.41
C ASP A 42 -7.18 5.78 -3.20
N ARG A 43 -5.96 6.30 -3.00
CA ARG A 43 -5.69 7.74 -2.85
C ARG A 43 -6.02 8.58 -4.07
N ASN A 44 -6.07 7.98 -5.25
CA ASN A 44 -6.36 8.68 -6.50
C ASN A 44 -7.85 8.60 -6.89
N THR A 45 -8.69 7.93 -6.10
CA THR A 45 -10.14 7.94 -6.32
C THR A 45 -10.79 9.17 -5.69
N VAL A 46 -11.91 9.64 -6.25
CA VAL A 46 -12.71 10.74 -5.68
C VAL A 46 -13.10 10.45 -4.23
N LEU A 47 -13.43 9.19 -3.92
CA LEU A 47 -13.76 8.75 -2.57
C LEU A 47 -12.56 8.80 -1.62
N GLY A 48 -11.39 8.34 -2.06
CA GLY A 48 -10.16 8.39 -1.27
C GLY A 48 -9.72 9.83 -0.98
N ILE A 49 -9.77 10.69 -1.99
CA ILE A 49 -9.51 12.13 -1.83
C ILE A 49 -10.48 12.73 -0.81
N HIS A 50 -11.79 12.50 -0.98
CA HIS A 50 -12.80 13.02 -0.05
C HIS A 50 -12.60 12.50 1.38
N ALA A 51 -12.16 11.26 1.59
CA ALA A 51 -11.87 10.73 2.91
C ALA A 51 -10.68 11.43 3.60
N GLU A 52 -9.65 11.83 2.85
CA GLU A 52 -8.51 12.60 3.37
C GLU A 52 -8.94 14.02 3.78
N PHE A 53 -9.86 14.65 3.05
CA PHE A 53 -10.37 16.01 3.35
C PHE A 53 -11.56 16.03 4.33
N ALA A 54 -12.32 14.95 4.46
CA ALA A 54 -13.45 14.86 5.39
C ALA A 54 -13.02 14.88 6.87
N GLN A 55 -11.78 14.48 7.18
CA GLN A 55 -11.24 14.57 8.53
C GLN A 55 -10.76 15.98 8.92
N THR A 56 -10.71 16.93 7.99
CA THR A 56 -10.24 18.30 8.25
C THR A 56 -11.37 19.31 8.54
N THR A 57 -12.62 18.87 8.69
CA THR A 57 -13.71 19.75 9.13
C THR A 57 -13.85 19.68 10.66
N ASP A 58 -13.07 20.52 11.34
CA ASP A 58 -13.38 21.06 12.68
C ASP A 58 -14.00 22.45 12.49
#